data_AF-A0A8H5I5Q0-F1
#
_entry.id   AF-A0A8H5I5Q0-F1
#
_cell.length_a   1.000
_cell.length_b   1.000
_cell.length_c   1.000
_cell.angle_alpha   90.00
_cell.angle_beta   90.00
_cell.angle_gamma   90.00
#
_symmetry.space_group_name_H-M   'P 1'
#
loop_
_entity.id
_entity.type
_entity.pdbx_description
1 polymer ?
#
loop_
_entity_poly.entity_id
_entity_poly.type
_entity_poly.pdbx_seq_one_letter_code
_entity_poly.pdbx_strand_id
1 'polypeptide(L)' 'MSVTTNLIKAAVVQAEPVWFDLDSTITKTCDLIKDAASKGAHIIAFPELWVPGYPTWIWARPMDLEWS' A
#
# COMPACT_ATOMS: atom_id res chain seq x y z
N MET A 1 -11.58 38.04 -10.44
CA MET A 1 -11.38 36.68 -10.98
C MET A 1 -11.79 35.69 -9.91
N SER A 2 -12.75 34.81 -10.17
CA SER A 2 -13.14 33.77 -9.20
C SER A 2 -12.14 32.62 -9.31
N VAL A 3 -11.45 32.29 -8.23
CA VAL A 3 -10.59 31.10 -8.17
C VAL A 3 -11.51 29.91 -8.02
N THR A 4 -11.64 29.08 -9.06
CA THR A 4 -12.31 27.79 -8.96
C THR A 4 -11.36 26.80 -8.30
N THR A 5 -11.65 26.45 -7.04
CA THR A 5 -10.91 25.43 -6.30
C THR A 5 -11.26 24.06 -6.85
N ASN A 6 -10.39 23.46 -7.67
CA ASN A 6 -10.53 22.06 -8.08
C ASN A 6 -10.20 21.15 -6.89
N LEU A 7 -11.22 20.75 -6.13
CA LEU A 7 -11.07 19.83 -5.00
C LEU A 7 -10.84 18.40 -5.54
N ILE A 8 -9.67 17.84 -5.23
CA ILE A 8 -9.32 16.46 -5.56
C ILE A 8 -9.43 15.61 -4.30
N LYS A 9 -10.36 14.65 -4.29
CA LYS A 9 -10.45 13.64 -3.24
C LYS A 9 -9.36 12.58 -3.42
N ALA A 10 -8.55 12.38 -2.39
CA ALA A 10 -7.50 11.36 -2.32
C ALA A 10 -7.88 10.26 -1.32
N ALA A 11 -7.42 9.04 -1.58
CA ALA A 11 -7.52 7.89 -0.68
C ALA A 11 -6.13 7.38 -0.30
N VAL A 12 -5.98 6.92 0.93
CA VAL A 12 -4.76 6.28 1.44
C VAL A 12 -5.14 4.93 2.00
N VAL A 13 -4.46 3.87 1.56
CA VAL A 13 -4.73 2.50 1.98
C VAL A 13 -3.89 2.17 3.22
N GLN A 14 -4.58 1.83 4.31
CA GLN A 14 -4.00 1.19 5.48
C GLN A 14 -4.54 -0.23 5.58
N ALA A 15 -3.81 -1.18 5.01
CA ALA A 15 -4.14 -2.59 5.00
C ALA A 15 -2.83 -3.40 4.97
N GLU A 16 -2.94 -4.71 5.17
CA GLU A 16 -1.86 -5.67 4.92
C GLU A 16 -1.98 -6.26 3.51
N PRO A 17 -0.89 -6.57 2.80
CA PRO A 17 -0.94 -7.28 1.53
C PRO A 17 -1.31 -8.74 1.75
N VAL A 18 -1.47 -9.52 0.68
CA VAL A 18 -1.51 -10.98 0.82
C VAL A 18 -0.07 -11.47 0.81
N TRP A 19 0.46 -11.70 2.01
CA TRP A 19 1.88 -11.99 2.23
C TRP A 19 2.41 -13.06 1.27
N PHE A 20 3.42 -12.68 0.48
CA PHE A 20 4.12 -13.56 -0.46
C PHE A 20 3.26 -14.18 -1.57
N ASP A 21 2.05 -13.64 -1.79
CA ASP A 21 1.17 -14.05 -2.87
C ASP A 21 0.93 -12.85 -3.80
N LEU A 22 1.57 -12.90 -4.97
CA LEU A 22 1.47 -11.86 -5.98
C LEU A 22 0.05 -11.73 -6.52
N ASP A 23 -0.54 -12.82 -6.97
CA ASP A 23 -1.84 -12.81 -7.67
C ASP A 23 -2.97 -12.38 -6.73
N SER A 24 -2.95 -12.87 -5.49
CA SER A 24 -3.92 -12.46 -4.47
C SER A 24 -3.72 -11.01 -4.05
N THR A 25 -2.47 -10.53 -3.95
CA THR A 25 -2.21 -9.12 -3.65
C THR A 25 -2.65 -8.19 -4.79
N ILE A 26 -2.44 -8.58 -6.05
CA ILE A 26 -2.94 -7.84 -7.21
C ILE A 26 -4.47 -7.78 -7.19
N THR A 27 -5.14 -8.90 -6.95
CA THR A 27 -6.60 -8.96 -6.85
C THR A 27 -7.12 -8.02 -5.76
N LYS A 28 -6.54 -8.09 -4.55
CA LYS A 28 -6.87 -7.18 -3.44
C LYS A 28 -6.63 -5.71 -3.78
N THR A 29 -5.54 -5.41 -4.49
CA THR A 29 -5.20 -4.05 -4.93
C THR A 29 -6.27 -3.51 -5.87
N CYS A 30 -6.69 -4.29 -6.86
CA CYS A 30 -7.75 -3.90 -7.78
C CYS A 30 -9.08 -3.64 -7.06
N ASP A 31 -9.42 -4.45 -6.06
CA ASP A 31 -10.66 -4.26 -5.30
C ASP A 31 -10.64 -3.01 -4.41
N LEU A 32 -9.48 -2.69 -3.82
CA LEU A 32 -9.28 -1.44 -3.07
C LEU A 32 -9.35 -0.20 -3.97
N ILE A 33 -8.83 -0.28 -5.20
CA ILE A 33 -8.97 0.79 -6.20
C ILE A 33 -10.45 1.01 -6.54
N LYS A 34 -11.21 -0.06 -6.80
CA LYS A 34 -12.66 0.03 -7.08
C LYS A 34 -13.43 0.62 -5.89
N ASP A 35 -13.11 0.22 -4.67
CA ASP A 35 -13.73 0.78 -3.46
C ASP A 35 -13.43 2.29 -3.31
N ALA A 36 -12.18 2.71 -3.48
CA ALA A 36 -11.81 4.12 -3.43
C ALA A 36 -12.50 4.95 -4.54
N ALA A 37 -12.57 4.39 -5.75
CA ALA A 37 -13.29 5.01 -6.86
C ALA A 37 -14.80 5.15 -6.56
N SER A 38 -15.42 4.12 -5.96
CA SER A 38 -16.83 4.17 -5.53
C SER A 38 -17.10 5.26 -4.48
N LYS A 39 -16.06 5.60 -3.69
CA LYS A 39 -16.08 6.69 -2.71
C LYS A 39 -15.71 8.04 -3.33
N GLY A 40 -15.49 8.12 -4.65
CA GLY A 40 -15.19 9.35 -5.37
C GLY A 40 -13.74 9.82 -5.25
N ALA A 41 -12.80 8.95 -4.88
CA ALA A 41 -11.38 9.28 -4.89
C ALA A 41 -10.85 9.32 -6.34
N HIS A 42 -10.05 10.33 -6.65
CA HIS A 42 -9.37 10.47 -7.95
C HIS A 42 -7.93 9.95 -7.90
N ILE A 43 -7.37 9.80 -6.70
CA ILE A 43 -6.03 9.25 -6.47
C ILE A 43 -6.09 8.34 -5.25
N ILE A 44 -5.34 7.24 -5.30
CA ILE A 44 -5.19 6.28 -4.21
C ILE A 44 -3.71 5.94 -4.04
N ALA A 45 -3.24 5.94 -2.79
CA ALA A 45 -1.87 5.58 -2.43
C ALA A 45 -1.84 4.29 -1.62
N PHE A 46 -0.82 3.47 -1.85
CA PHE A 46 -0.57 2.21 -1.15
C PHE A 46 0.73 2.29 -0.34
N PRO A 47 0.90 1.43 0.69
CA PRO A 47 2.15 1.31 1.43
C PRO A 47 3.36 0.99 0.54
N GLU A 48 4.56 1.33 1.03
CA GLU A 48 5.81 0.97 0.38
C GLU A 48 5.95 -0.56 0.25
N LEU A 49 6.42 -1.03 -0.91
CA LEU A 49 6.57 -2.46 -1.24
C LEU A 49 5.29 -3.29 -0.97
N TRP A 50 4.13 -2.70 -1.25
CA TRP A 50 2.82 -3.35 -1.08
C TRP A 50 2.69 -4.68 -1.84
N VAL A 51 3.25 -4.81 -3.03
CA VAL A 51 3.09 -6.00 -3.88
C VAL A 51 4.38 -6.85 -3.90
N PRO A 52 4.37 -8.14 -3.47
CA PRO A 52 3.34 -8.85 -2.69
C PRO A 52 3.48 -8.62 -1.17
N GLY A 53 4.35 -7.71 -0.75
CA GLY A 53 4.48 -7.29 0.63
C GLY A 53 5.90 -6.90 0.99
N TYR A 54 6.02 -6.10 2.04
CA TYR A 54 7.29 -5.52 2.45
C TYR A 54 8.20 -6.59 3.08
N PRO A 55 9.46 -6.71 2.65
CA PRO A 55 10.35 -7.75 3.11
C PRO A 55 10.95 -7.42 4.49
N THR A 56 10.14 -7.48 5.55
CA THR A 56 10.54 -7.04 6.91
C THR A 56 11.77 -7.74 7.46
N TRP A 57 12.05 -8.98 7.02
CA TRP A 57 13.21 -9.76 7.43
C TRP A 57 14.56 -9.15 7.02
N ILE A 58 14.61 -8.22 6.04
CA ILE A 58 15.87 -7.55 5.69
C ILE A 58 16.41 -6.67 6.84
N TRP A 59 15.52 -6.26 7.75
CA TRP A 59 15.87 -5.47 8.93
C TRP A 59 16.11 -6.35 10.15
N ALA A 60 15.75 -7.64 10.09
CA ALA A 60 16.07 -8.59 11.13
C ALA A 60 17.55 -8.96 11.02
N ARG A 61 18.40 -8.30 11.81
CA ARG A 61 19.76 -8.79 12.01
C ARG A 61 19.69 -10.05 12.87
N PRO A 62 20.32 -11.17 12.48
CA PRO A 62 20.62 -12.22 13.42
C PRO A 62 21.39 -11.60 14.60
N MET A 63 21.12 -12.04 15.83
CA MET A 63 22.07 -11.77 16.91
C MET A 63 23.39 -12.44 16.51
N ASP A 64 24.45 -11.66 16.34
CA ASP A 64 25.80 -12.19 16.19
C ASP A 64 26.14 -12.90 17.52
N LEU A 65 25.99 -14.23 17.54
CA LEU A 65 26.30 -15.06 18.72
C LEU A 65 27.81 -15.30 18.87
N GLU A 66 28.62 -14.88 17.91
CA GLU A 66 30.07 -14.98 17.96
C GLU A 66 30.67 -13.70 18.58
N TRP A 67 30.52 -13.58 19.90
CA TRP A 67 31.45 -12.84 20.73
C TRP A 67 32.40 -13.84 21.41
N SER A 68 33.50 -14.17 20.74
CA SER A 68 34.70 -14.78 21.36
C SER A 68 35.97 -14.19 20.77
#